data_AF-A0A9D8VI62-F1
#
_entry.id   AF-A0A9D8VI62-F1
#
_cell.length_a   1.000
_cell.length_b   1.000
_cell.length_c   1.000
_cell.angle_alpha   90.00
_cell.angle_beta   90.00
_cell.angle_gamma   90.00
#
_symmetry.space_group_name_H-M   'P 1'
#
loop_
_entity.id
_entity.type
_entity.pdbx_description
1 polymer ?
#
loop_
_entity_poly.entity_id
_entity_poly.type
_entity_poly.pdbx_seq_one_letter_code
_entity_poly.pdbx_strand_id
1 'polypeptide(L)'
;MYIINNKRQIERIKDMVTVRKNMDTYEVFYHDPSTGELWKSFFPRGYRKHQGPKLLRPEPLPENLELQLEICLNSPDDSDAIGLGIECSVKPKKWEEIIEVLDKNRKKYLRSNLNTFIKHLGILHPMDSLQEIELHPDDLELDEEKLTALKKKAKKIKLKRFFRI
;
A
#
# COMPACT_ATOMS: atom_id res chain seq x y z
N MET A 1 -10.22 -2.45 6.78
CA MET A 1 -9.60 -3.27 5.74
C MET A 1 -8.26 -3.72 6.33
N TYR A 2 -7.09 -3.59 5.68
CA TYR A 2 -5.76 -4.03 6.18
C TYR A 2 -5.56 -4.09 7.71
N ILE A 3 -5.01 -5.21 8.18
CA ILE A 3 -4.49 -5.38 9.53
C ILE A 3 -2.97 -5.47 9.42
N ILE A 4 -2.25 -4.59 10.12
CA ILE A 4 -0.78 -4.56 10.16
C ILE A 4 -0.24 -5.03 11.52
N ASN A 5 -1.00 -4.80 12.59
CA ASN A 5 -0.62 -5.22 13.93
C ASN A 5 -0.57 -6.75 14.02
N ASN A 6 0.60 -7.30 14.33
CA ASN A 6 0.83 -8.74 14.36
C ASN A 6 -0.11 -9.49 15.33
N LYS A 7 -0.37 -8.96 16.53
CA LYS A 7 -1.28 -9.59 17.50
C LYS A 7 -2.71 -9.67 16.95
N ARG A 8 -3.23 -8.56 16.40
CA ARG A 8 -4.55 -8.54 15.74
C ARG A 8 -4.63 -9.48 14.55
N GLN A 9 -3.54 -9.62 13.78
CA GLN A 9 -3.50 -10.59 12.67
C GLN A 9 -3.56 -12.03 13.18
N ILE A 10 -2.82 -12.38 14.23
CA ILE A 10 -2.85 -13.73 14.83
C ILE A 10 -4.26 -14.04 15.33
N GLU A 11 -4.87 -13.10 16.06
CA GLU A 11 -6.26 -13.24 16.55
C GLU A 11 -7.21 -13.47 15.38
N ARG A 12 -7.17 -12.61 14.37
CA ARG A 12 -8.05 -12.72 13.20
C ARG A 12 -7.86 -14.03 12.43
N ILE A 13 -6.61 -14.50 12.27
CA ILE A 13 -6.29 -15.73 11.53
C ILE A 13 -6.79 -16.99 12.26
N LYS A 14 -6.86 -16.99 13.60
CA LYS A 14 -7.36 -18.15 14.37
C LYS A 14 -8.79 -18.53 14.00
N ASP A 15 -9.58 -17.54 13.58
CA ASP A 15 -10.99 -17.74 13.22
C ASP A 15 -11.17 -18.11 11.73
N MET A 16 -10.08 -18.19 10.95
CA MET A 16 -10.13 -18.46 9.51
C MET A 16 -9.48 -19.80 9.14
N VAL A 17 -9.93 -20.38 8.03
CA VAL A 17 -9.41 -21.64 7.50
C VAL A 17 -8.37 -21.35 6.42
N THR A 18 -7.17 -21.91 6.53
CA THR A 18 -6.15 -21.80 5.47
C THR A 18 -6.60 -22.57 4.23
N VAL A 19 -6.63 -21.91 3.07
CA VAL A 19 -7.01 -22.51 1.79
C VAL A 19 -5.81 -22.80 0.90
N ARG A 20 -4.80 -21.91 0.88
CA ARG A 20 -3.62 -22.05 0.03
C ARG A 20 -2.40 -21.38 0.67
N LYS A 21 -1.22 -21.98 0.48
CA LYS A 21 0.08 -21.39 0.84
C LYS A 21 0.97 -21.39 -0.40
N ASN A 22 1.63 -20.27 -0.66
CA ASN A 22 2.71 -20.15 -1.63
C ASN A 22 3.99 -19.83 -0.86
N MET A 23 4.91 -20.79 -0.80
CA MET A 23 6.15 -20.66 -0.03
C MET A 23 7.22 -19.84 -0.76
N ASP A 24 7.07 -19.66 -2.07
CA ASP A 24 7.98 -18.84 -2.88
C ASP A 24 7.69 -17.35 -2.68
N THR A 25 6.41 -16.98 -2.65
CA THR A 25 5.95 -15.59 -2.44
C THR A 25 5.63 -15.27 -0.97
N TYR A 26 5.68 -16.27 -0.09
CA TYR A 26 5.25 -16.17 1.31
C TYR A 26 3.80 -15.68 1.48
N GLU A 27 2.95 -16.00 0.51
CA GLU A 27 1.53 -15.65 0.51
C GLU A 27 0.71 -16.79 1.11
N VAL A 28 -0.23 -16.45 1.98
CA VAL A 28 -1.18 -17.41 2.54
C VAL A 28 -2.58 -16.86 2.35
N PHE A 29 -3.46 -17.70 1.82
CA PHE A 29 -4.88 -17.40 1.60
C PHE A 29 -5.71 -18.13 2.64
N TYR A 30 -6.69 -17.42 3.17
CA TYR A 30 -7.62 -17.91 4.20
C TYR A 30 -9.05 -17.68 3.72
N HIS A 31 -9.96 -18.51 4.19
CA HIS A 31 -11.40 -18.35 4.07
C HIS A 31 -11.96 -18.08 5.46
N ASP A 32 -12.70 -16.99 5.63
CA ASP A 32 -13.43 -16.70 6.85
C ASP A 32 -14.81 -17.40 6.80
N PRO A 33 -15.06 -18.44 7.62
CA PRO A 33 -16.33 -19.15 7.61
C PRO A 33 -17.53 -18.30 8.05
N SER A 34 -17.29 -17.22 8.79
CA SER A 34 -18.36 -16.36 9.33
C SER A 34 -18.90 -15.37 8.31
N THR A 35 -18.05 -14.87 7.39
CA THR A 35 -18.43 -13.89 6.37
C THR A 35 -18.44 -14.46 4.95
N GLY A 36 -17.83 -15.62 4.73
CA GLY A 36 -17.58 -16.18 3.40
C GLY A 36 -16.47 -15.45 2.62
N GLU A 37 -15.78 -14.50 3.25
CA GLU A 37 -14.74 -13.71 2.59
C GLU A 37 -13.43 -14.49 2.48
N LEU A 38 -12.69 -14.23 1.39
CA LEU A 38 -11.30 -14.64 1.27
C LEU A 38 -10.38 -13.55 1.80
N TRP A 39 -9.30 -13.98 2.45
CA TRP A 39 -8.30 -13.12 3.06
C TRP A 39 -6.91 -13.58 2.62
N LYS A 40 -5.98 -12.63 2.51
CA LYS A 40 -4.60 -12.88 2.11
C LYS A 40 -3.64 -12.27 3.11
N SER A 41 -2.69 -13.06 3.61
CA SER A 41 -1.51 -12.57 4.32
C SER A 41 -0.26 -12.68 3.46
N PHE A 42 0.57 -11.64 3.43
CA PHE A 42 1.74 -11.57 2.56
C PHE A 42 2.74 -10.51 3.04
N PHE A 43 3.94 -10.53 2.45
CA PHE A 43 5.02 -9.59 2.75
C PHE A 43 5.38 -8.79 1.48
N PRO A 44 4.80 -7.59 1.27
CA PRO A 44 4.98 -6.85 0.02
C PRO A 44 6.45 -6.59 -0.31
N ARG A 45 7.26 -6.18 0.67
CA ARG A 45 8.70 -5.88 0.53
C ARG A 45 9.60 -7.10 0.79
N GLY A 46 9.05 -8.31 0.70
CA GLY A 46 9.76 -9.56 0.96
C GLY A 46 10.04 -9.84 2.45
N TYR A 47 10.36 -11.10 2.73
CA TYR A 47 10.61 -11.61 4.08
C TYR A 47 12.11 -11.62 4.45
N ARG A 48 13.00 -11.75 3.46
CA ARG A 48 14.39 -12.21 3.70
C ARG A 48 15.36 -11.14 4.21
N LYS A 49 15.44 -9.97 3.57
CA LYS A 49 16.50 -8.97 3.87
C LYS A 49 16.04 -7.82 4.77
N HIS A 50 14.77 -7.44 4.70
CA HIS A 50 14.24 -6.24 5.35
C HIS A 50 13.17 -6.50 6.42
N GLN A 51 12.76 -7.76 6.64
CA GLN A 51 11.66 -8.11 7.55
C GLN A 51 10.46 -7.17 7.36
N GLY A 52 10.04 -6.97 6.09
CA GLY A 52 8.96 -6.06 5.76
C GLY A 52 7.69 -6.37 6.56
N PRO A 53 6.81 -5.39 6.78
CA PRO A 53 5.60 -5.64 7.57
C PRO A 53 4.72 -6.69 6.87
N LYS A 54 4.30 -7.71 7.63
CA LYS A 54 3.26 -8.64 7.18
C LYS A 54 1.96 -7.86 7.04
N LEU A 55 1.32 -7.94 5.89
CA LEU A 55 -0.02 -7.41 5.70
C LEU A 55 -1.04 -8.56 5.74
N LEU A 56 -2.22 -8.28 6.27
CA LEU A 56 -3.39 -9.15 6.18
C LEU A 56 -4.58 -8.31 5.71
N ARG A 57 -5.23 -8.69 4.62
CA ARG A 57 -6.42 -7.99 4.10
C ARG A 57 -7.38 -8.93 3.37
N PRO A 58 -8.63 -8.54 3.12
CA PRO A 58 -9.52 -9.25 2.20
C PRO A 58 -8.92 -9.37 0.80
N GLU A 59 -9.32 -10.41 0.07
CA GLU A 59 -8.93 -10.71 -1.31
C GLU A 59 -10.17 -11.17 -2.11
N PRO A 60 -10.45 -10.62 -3.30
CA PRO A 60 -9.67 -9.58 -3.99
C PRO A 60 -9.87 -8.19 -3.37
N LEU A 61 -8.92 -7.29 -3.63
CA LEU A 61 -9.20 -5.85 -3.49
C LEU A 61 -10.19 -5.42 -4.58
N PRO A 62 -10.95 -4.33 -4.35
CA PRO A 62 -11.70 -3.70 -5.43
C PRO A 62 -10.80 -3.42 -6.64
N GLU A 63 -11.22 -3.74 -7.85
CA GLU A 63 -10.36 -3.60 -9.05
C GLU A 63 -9.98 -2.15 -9.35
N ASN A 64 -10.84 -1.21 -8.97
CA ASN A 64 -10.68 0.21 -9.23
C ASN A 64 -9.77 0.88 -8.19
N LEU A 65 -8.66 1.48 -8.66
CA LEU A 65 -7.69 2.19 -7.81
C LEU A 65 -8.30 3.38 -7.05
N GLU A 66 -9.19 4.15 -7.68
CA GLU A 66 -9.85 5.29 -7.04
C GLU A 66 -10.72 4.83 -5.86
N LEU A 67 -11.45 3.71 -6.02
CA LEU A 67 -12.23 3.11 -4.95
C LEU A 67 -11.34 2.54 -3.83
N GLN A 68 -10.23 1.88 -4.17
CA GLN A 68 -9.26 1.43 -3.16
C GLN A 68 -8.74 2.59 -2.31
N LEU A 69 -8.34 3.69 -2.97
CA LEU A 69 -7.85 4.90 -2.32
C LEU A 69 -8.94 5.56 -1.47
N GLU A 70 -10.18 5.64 -1.99
CA GLU A 70 -11.31 6.19 -1.25
C GLU A 70 -11.59 5.43 0.04
N ILE A 71 -11.66 4.09 -0.03
CA ILE A 71 -11.88 3.25 1.16
C ILE A 71 -10.72 3.38 2.15
N CYS A 72 -9.47 3.27 1.68
CA CYS A 72 -8.31 3.28 2.59
C CYS A 72 -8.06 4.64 3.23
N LEU A 73 -8.11 5.72 2.44
CA LEU A 73 -7.72 7.04 2.90
C LEU A 73 -8.83 7.73 3.70
N ASN A 74 -10.05 7.20 3.70
CA ASN A 74 -11.15 7.67 4.56
C ASN A 74 -11.48 6.72 5.71
N SER A 75 -10.76 5.61 5.84
CA SER A 75 -10.92 4.69 6.97
C SER A 75 -10.62 5.37 8.31
N PRO A 76 -11.36 5.04 9.38
CA PRO A 76 -11.02 5.49 10.73
C PRO A 76 -9.75 4.82 11.28
N ASP A 77 -9.33 3.68 10.73
CA ASP A 77 -8.08 2.98 11.10
C ASP A 77 -6.98 3.34 10.07
N ASP A 78 -5.89 3.96 10.55
CA ASP A 78 -4.79 4.38 9.69
C ASP A 78 -4.00 3.19 9.11
N SER A 79 -4.19 1.99 9.64
CA SER A 79 -3.66 0.73 9.09
C SER A 79 -4.07 0.53 7.63
N ASP A 80 -5.25 1.01 7.22
CA ASP A 80 -5.70 0.89 5.84
C ASP A 80 -4.87 1.76 4.89
N ALA A 81 -4.60 3.00 5.27
CA ALA A 81 -3.75 3.91 4.50
C ALA A 81 -2.28 3.46 4.47
N ILE A 82 -1.78 2.94 5.59
CA ILE A 82 -0.42 2.37 5.68
C ILE A 82 -0.32 1.12 4.78
N GLY A 83 -1.27 0.19 4.92
CA GLY A 83 -1.27 -1.10 4.26
C GLY A 83 -1.33 -0.97 2.73
N LEU A 84 -2.28 -0.16 2.24
CA LEU A 84 -2.34 0.14 0.81
C LEU A 84 -1.09 0.87 0.32
N GLY A 85 -0.56 1.81 1.10
CA GLY A 85 0.69 2.51 0.77
C GLY A 85 1.86 1.56 0.56
N ILE A 86 2.03 0.59 1.46
CA ILE A 86 3.09 -0.43 1.37
C ILE A 86 2.84 -1.36 0.18
N GLU A 87 1.61 -1.84 -0.02
CA GLU A 87 1.28 -2.73 -1.15
C GLU A 87 1.48 -2.03 -2.51
N CYS A 88 1.20 -0.73 -2.60
CA CYS A 88 1.47 0.07 -3.78
C CYS A 88 2.96 0.42 -3.94
N SER A 89 3.74 0.50 -2.85
CA SER A 89 5.16 0.84 -2.92
C SER A 89 5.98 -0.16 -3.73
N VAL A 90 5.55 -1.42 -3.78
CA VAL A 90 6.24 -2.49 -4.52
C VAL A 90 5.83 -2.58 -5.99
N LYS A 91 5.07 -1.59 -6.48
CA LYS A 91 4.64 -1.46 -7.87
C LYS A 91 5.03 -0.09 -8.43
N PRO A 92 6.33 0.25 -8.56
CA PRO A 92 6.76 1.61 -8.91
C PRO A 92 6.25 2.09 -10.27
N LYS A 93 6.03 1.18 -11.23
CA LYS A 93 5.40 1.48 -12.53
C LYS A 93 4.00 2.11 -12.41
N LYS A 94 3.31 1.92 -11.27
CA LYS A 94 1.99 2.50 -11.00
C LYS A 94 2.04 3.81 -10.21
N TRP A 95 3.22 4.28 -9.78
CA TRP A 95 3.30 5.47 -8.93
C TRP A 95 2.77 6.73 -9.60
N GLU A 96 2.97 6.88 -10.91
CA GLU A 96 2.42 8.02 -11.65
C GLU A 96 0.89 8.03 -11.62
N GLU A 97 0.27 6.92 -12.02
CA GLU A 97 -1.19 6.73 -11.96
C GLU A 97 -1.75 7.02 -10.56
N ILE A 98 -1.12 6.47 -9.52
CA ILE A 98 -1.52 6.69 -8.12
C ILE A 98 -1.47 8.17 -7.77
N ILE A 99 -0.38 8.87 -8.12
CA ILE A 99 -0.20 10.29 -7.82
C ILE A 99 -1.22 11.16 -8.54
N GLU A 100 -1.59 10.82 -9.76
CA GLU A 100 -2.62 11.53 -10.53
C GLU A 100 -4.00 11.39 -9.89
N VAL A 101 -4.39 10.16 -9.52
CA VAL A 101 -5.66 9.91 -8.82
C VAL A 101 -5.66 10.60 -7.45
N LEU A 102 -4.53 10.60 -6.74
CA LEU A 102 -4.38 11.32 -5.48
C LEU A 102 -4.55 12.83 -5.66
N ASP A 103 -3.88 13.47 -6.62
CA ASP A 103 -4.00 14.91 -6.83
C ASP A 103 -5.43 15.28 -7.21
N LYS A 104 -6.07 14.53 -8.11
CA LYS A 104 -7.45 14.74 -8.55
C LYS A 104 -8.44 14.73 -7.38
N ASN A 105 -8.30 13.76 -6.47
CA ASN A 105 -9.27 13.50 -5.41
C ASN A 105 -8.84 13.95 -4.01
N ARG A 106 -7.67 14.57 -3.85
CA ARG A 106 -7.06 14.94 -2.54
C ARG A 106 -8.02 15.56 -1.53
N LYS A 107 -8.99 16.37 -1.99
CA LYS A 107 -9.96 17.08 -1.14
C LYS A 107 -10.92 16.14 -0.41
N LYS A 108 -11.22 14.98 -1.01
CA LYS A 108 -12.11 13.96 -0.45
C LYS A 108 -11.47 13.15 0.68
N TYR A 109 -10.14 13.13 0.75
CA TYR A 109 -9.40 12.26 1.67
C TYR A 109 -9.14 12.91 3.03
N LEU A 110 -9.15 12.10 4.10
CA LEU A 110 -8.64 12.52 5.40
C LEU A 110 -7.16 12.93 5.28
N ARG A 111 -6.83 14.12 5.79
CA ARG A 111 -5.48 14.70 5.62
C ARG A 111 -4.39 13.83 6.26
N SER A 112 -4.67 13.27 7.44
CA SER A 112 -3.75 12.35 8.12
C SER A 112 -3.45 11.14 7.24
N ASN A 113 -4.49 10.45 6.79
CA ASN A 113 -4.37 9.22 6.02
C ASN A 113 -3.74 9.45 4.65
N LEU A 114 -4.05 10.56 3.96
CA LEU A 114 -3.36 10.92 2.72
C LEU A 114 -1.84 11.08 2.94
N ASN A 115 -1.44 11.75 4.02
CA ASN A 115 -0.03 11.95 4.34
C ASN A 115 0.65 10.63 4.70
N THR A 116 -0.03 9.78 5.47
CA THR A 116 0.41 8.43 5.84
C THR A 116 0.59 7.56 4.61
N PHE A 117 -0.40 7.52 3.72
CA PHE A 117 -0.32 6.80 2.45
C PHE A 117 0.88 7.25 1.62
N ILE A 118 1.04 8.56 1.37
CA ILE A 118 2.17 9.10 0.58
C ILE A 118 3.52 8.77 1.23
N LYS A 119 3.60 8.76 2.56
CA LYS A 119 4.82 8.36 3.28
C LYS A 119 5.15 6.89 3.00
N HIS A 120 4.17 6.00 3.07
CA HIS A 120 4.37 4.56 2.90
C HIS A 120 4.47 4.10 1.44
N LEU A 121 3.99 4.91 0.49
CA LEU A 121 4.17 4.69 -0.95
C LEU A 121 5.66 4.68 -1.37
N GLY A 122 6.55 5.30 -0.59
CA GLY A 122 7.99 5.33 -0.86
C GLY A 122 8.45 6.47 -1.78
N ILE A 123 7.51 7.15 -2.44
CA ILE A 123 7.78 8.18 -3.46
C ILE A 123 8.50 9.45 -2.94
N LEU A 124 8.54 9.65 -1.62
CA LEU A 124 9.30 10.77 -1.02
C LEU A 124 10.81 10.49 -0.99
N HIS A 125 11.16 9.21 -0.97
CA HIS A 125 12.52 8.66 -0.91
C HIS A 125 12.62 7.48 -1.91
N PRO A 126 12.51 7.78 -3.23
CA PRO A 126 12.30 6.74 -4.23
C PRO A 126 13.49 5.78 -4.35
N MET A 127 14.73 6.28 -4.29
CA MET A 127 15.93 5.43 -4.36
C MET A 127 16.01 4.45 -3.21
N ASP A 128 15.82 4.93 -1.96
CA ASP A 128 15.78 4.09 -0.77
C ASP A 128 14.69 3.00 -0.89
N SER A 129 13.52 3.40 -1.40
CA SER A 129 12.37 2.49 -1.56
C SER A 129 12.60 1.42 -2.64
N LEU A 130 13.25 1.78 -3.75
CA LEU A 130 13.61 0.85 -4.82
C LEU A 130 14.69 -0.14 -4.36
N GLN A 131 15.67 0.34 -3.60
CA GLN A 131 16.71 -0.49 -3.00
C GLN A 131 16.11 -1.53 -2.02
N GLU A 132 15.15 -1.13 -1.19
CA GLU A 132 14.47 -2.02 -0.24
C GLU A 132 13.69 -3.17 -0.91
N ILE A 133 13.27 -2.99 -2.16
CA ILE A 133 12.55 -4.02 -2.94
C ILE A 133 13.42 -4.67 -4.00
N GLU A 134 14.74 -4.43 -3.95
CA GLU A 134 15.74 -5.01 -4.85
C GLU A 134 15.45 -4.74 -6.34
N LEU A 135 14.89 -3.57 -6.66
CA LEU A 135 14.64 -3.12 -8.04
C LEU A 135 15.61 -2.00 -8.42
N HIS A 136 16.16 -2.07 -9.63
CA HIS A 136 16.90 -0.96 -10.22
C HIS A 136 15.96 -0.04 -11.02
N PRO A 137 16.16 1.30 -10.97
CA PRO A 137 15.33 2.25 -11.72
C PRO A 137 15.34 2.01 -13.23
N ASP A 138 16.47 1.57 -13.77
CA ASP A 138 16.68 1.30 -15.20
C ASP A 138 15.75 0.19 -15.72
N ASP A 139 15.47 -0.82 -14.90
CA ASP A 139 14.54 -1.92 -15.21
C ASP A 139 13.06 -1.47 -15.28
N LEU A 140 12.79 -0.26 -14.79
CA LEU A 140 11.45 0.29 -14.60
C LEU A 140 11.17 1.49 -15.51
N GLU A 141 12.11 1.87 -16.38
CA GLU A 141 12.04 3.10 -17.20
C GLU A 141 11.82 4.38 -16.35
N LEU A 142 12.28 4.35 -15.09
CA LEU A 142 12.18 5.43 -14.13
C LEU A 142 13.54 6.12 -13.98
N ASP A 143 13.85 7.05 -14.88
CA ASP A 143 15.04 7.89 -14.75
C ASP A 143 14.97 8.84 -13.53
N GLU A 144 16.11 9.44 -13.18
CA GLU A 144 16.23 10.36 -12.06
C GLU A 144 15.29 11.58 -12.17
N GLU A 145 15.03 12.04 -13.39
CA GLU A 145 14.16 13.19 -13.65
C GLU A 145 12.70 12.83 -13.32
N LYS A 146 12.21 11.68 -13.77
CA LYS A 146 10.88 11.14 -13.45
C LYS A 146 10.73 10.92 -11.96
N LEU A 147 11.71 10.31 -11.30
CA LEU A 147 11.69 10.11 -9.84
C LEU A 147 11.62 11.45 -9.09
N THR A 148 12.39 12.45 -9.54
CA THR A 148 12.37 13.80 -8.99
C THR A 148 11.02 14.49 -9.21
N ALA A 149 10.43 14.35 -10.40
CA ALA A 149 9.13 14.91 -10.75
C ALA A 149 8.02 14.29 -9.89
N LEU A 150 8.01 12.97 -9.74
CA LEU A 150 7.09 12.22 -8.88
C LEU A 150 7.17 12.68 -7.42
N LYS A 151 8.39 12.80 -6.88
CA LYS A 151 8.63 13.33 -5.53
C LYS A 151 8.09 14.75 -5.36
N LYS A 152 8.31 15.62 -6.35
CA LYS A 152 7.76 17.00 -6.36
C LYS A 152 6.22 17.00 -6.42
N LYS A 153 5.61 16.19 -7.29
CA LYS A 153 4.15 16.02 -7.39
C LYS A 153 3.57 15.57 -6.04
N ALA A 154 4.15 14.56 -5.41
CA ALA A 154 3.73 14.07 -4.09
C ALA A 154 3.79 15.13 -2.99
N LYS A 155 4.90 15.88 -2.90
CA LYS A 155 5.04 17.01 -1.96
C LYS A 155 3.99 18.10 -2.23
N LYS A 156 3.74 18.41 -3.51
CA LYS A 156 2.73 19.40 -3.92
C LYS A 156 1.32 18.97 -3.48
N ILE A 157 0.95 17.70 -3.61
CA ILE A 157 -0.34 17.18 -3.12
C ILE A 157 -0.51 17.44 -1.62
N LYS A 158 0.53 17.13 -0.82
CA LYS A 158 0.51 17.38 0.63
C LYS A 158 0.31 18.86 0.95
N LEU A 159 1.00 19.75 0.23
CA LEU A 159 0.87 21.20 0.39
C LEU A 159 -0.53 21.69 -0.02
N LYS A 160 -1.02 21.29 -1.20
CA LYS A 160 -2.38 21.63 -1.65
C LYS A 160 -3.42 21.18 -0.62
N ARG A 161 -3.29 19.96 -0.09
CA ARG A 161 -4.19 19.46 0.96
C ARG A 161 -4.09 20.26 2.25
N PHE A 162 -2.88 20.67 2.64
CA PHE A 162 -2.64 21.50 3.82
C PHE A 162 -3.36 22.85 3.71
N PHE A 163 -3.21 23.53 2.57
CA PHE A 163 -3.80 24.85 2.30
C PHE A 163 -5.26 24.78 1.80
N ARG A 164 -5.85 23.58 1.71
CA ARG A 164 -7.21 23.34 1.16
C ARG A 164 -7.39 23.82 -0.30
N ILE A 165 -6.30 23.90 -1.06
CA ILE A 165 -6.25 24.31 -2.48
C ILE A 165 -6.57 23.11 -3.37
#